data_AF-A0AAU6WT73-F1
#
_entry.id   AF-A0AAU6WT73-F1
#
_cell.length_a   1.000
_cell.length_b   1.000
_cell.length_c   1.000
_cell.angle_alpha   90.00
_cell.angle_beta   90.00
_cell.angle_gamma   90.00
#
_symmetry.space_group_name_H-M   'P 1'
#
loop_
_entity.id
_entity.type
_entity.pdbx_description
1 polymer ?
#
loop_
_entity_poly.entity_id
_entity_poly.type
_entity_poly.pdbx_seq_one_letter_code
_entity_poly.pdbx_strand_id
1 'polypeptide(L)' 'MNILSINAFHIMFAAVAVVVLYIYAMTLLYRNKSGLLPYLAVLFLPVVGPLGIVLGNLSKPK' A
#
# COMPACT_ATOMS: atom_id res chain seq x y z
N MET A 1 27.70 -13.49 -2.86
CA MET A 1 26.56 -12.75 -3.44
C MET A 1 25.68 -13.76 -4.16
N ASN A 2 24.51 -14.08 -3.62
CA ASN A 2 23.56 -14.98 -4.28
C ASN A 2 22.21 -14.27 -4.42
N ILE A 3 22.07 -13.51 -5.51
CA ILE A 3 20.80 -12.87 -5.92
C ILE A 3 19.75 -13.95 -6.32
N LEU A 4 20.16 -15.23 -6.43
CA LEU A 4 19.28 -16.37 -6.71
C LEU A 4 18.43 -16.85 -5.51
N SER A 5 18.45 -16.19 -4.35
CA SER A 5 17.61 -16.61 -3.21
C SER A 5 16.15 -16.16 -3.32
N ILE A 6 15.81 -15.25 -4.23
CA ILE A 6 14.43 -14.82 -4.45
C ILE A 6 13.77 -15.81 -5.42
N ASN A 7 13.09 -16.81 -4.86
CA ASN A 7 12.31 -17.76 -5.66
C ASN A 7 10.91 -17.20 -6.00
N ALA A 8 10.19 -17.90 -6.88
CA ALA A 8 8.85 -17.50 -7.33
C ALA A 8 7.86 -17.28 -6.17
N PHE A 9 7.98 -18.03 -5.07
CA PHE A 9 7.13 -17.85 -3.90
C PHE A 9 7.32 -16.48 -3.25
N HIS A 10 8.55 -15.97 -3.14
CA HIS A 10 8.79 -14.63 -2.59
C HIS A 10 8.15 -13.53 -3.45
N ILE A 11 8.22 -13.69 -4.78
CA ILE A 11 7.61 -12.74 -5.73
C ILE A 11 6.09 -12.76 -5.59
N MET A 12 5.49 -13.95 -5.55
CA MET A 12 4.04 -14.10 -5.36
C MET A 12 3.58 -13.54 -4.01
N PHE A 13 4.33 -13.82 -2.95
CA PHE A 13 4.02 -13.30 -1.62
C PHE A 13 4.07 -11.77 -1.59
N ALA A 14 5.12 -11.17 -2.15
CA ALA A 14 5.24 -9.72 -2.24
C ALA A 14 4.10 -9.11 -3.07
N ALA A 15 3.73 -9.73 -4.19
CA ALA A 15 2.61 -9.27 -5.01
C ALA A 15 1.28 -9.28 -4.24
N VAL A 16 0.97 -10.38 -3.53
CA VAL A 16 -0.24 -10.47 -2.70
C VAL A 16 -0.21 -9.43 -1.58
N ALA A 17 0.92 -9.25 -0.91
CA ALA A 17 1.07 -8.26 0.14
C ALA A 17 0.79 -6.83 -0.37
N VAL A 18 1.29 -6.48 -1.56
CA VAL A 18 1.04 -5.19 -2.19
C VAL A 18 -0.45 -5.02 -2.53
N VAL A 19 -1.11 -6.05 -3.06
CA VAL A 19 -2.55 -5.99 -3.37
C VAL A 19 -3.38 -5.76 -2.11
N VAL A 20 -3.09 -6.49 -1.03
CA VAL A 20 -3.79 -6.34 0.26
C VAL A 20 -3.60 -4.92 0.81
N LEU A 21 -2.37 -4.42 0.77
CA LEU A 21 -2.05 -3.06 1.20
C LEU A 21 -2.84 -2.01 0.39
N TYR A 22 -2.95 -2.22 -0.92
CA TYR A 22 -3.65 -1.33 -1.84
C TYR A 22 -5.16 -1.28 -1.53
N ILE A 23 -5.79 -2.44 -1.34
CA ILE A 23 -7.21 -2.55 -0.96
C ILE A 23 -7.46 -1.86 0.37
N TYR A 24 -6.58 -2.08 1.35
CA TYR A 24 -6.72 -1.48 2.67
C TYR A 24 -6.58 0.04 2.64
N ALA A 25 -5.59 0.56 1.91
CA ALA A 25 -5.43 2.00 1.70
C ALA A 25 -6.66 2.62 1.00
N MET A 26 -7.19 1.98 -0.05
CA MET A 26 -8.41 2.46 -0.71
C MET A 26 -9.62 2.49 0.21
N THR A 27 -9.78 1.46 1.05
CA THR A 27 -10.85 1.41 2.05
C THR A 27 -10.75 2.56 3.05
N LEU A 28 -9.53 2.89 3.48
CA LEU A 28 -9.25 4.04 4.34
C LEU A 28 -9.56 5.37 3.65
N LEU A 29 -9.17 5.53 2.39
CA LEU A 29 -9.45 6.75 1.63
C LEU A 29 -10.95 6.98 1.48
N TYR A 30 -11.70 5.92 1.17
CA TYR A 30 -13.15 5.95 1.05
C TYR A 30 -13.81 6.29 2.39
N ARG A 31 -13.43 5.59 3.47
CA ARG A 31 -13.96 5.82 4.82
C ARG A 31 -13.71 7.24 5.32
N ASN A 32 -12.53 7.78 5.05
CA ASN A 32 -12.13 9.12 5.46
C ASN A 32 -12.68 10.23 4.54
N LYS A 33 -13.49 9.89 3.52
CA LYS A 33 -13.97 10.83 2.49
C LYS A 33 -12.84 11.67 1.90
N SER A 34 -11.72 11.02 1.64
CA SER A 34 -10.50 11.70 1.18
C SER A 34 -10.73 12.32 -0.20
N GLY A 35 -10.08 13.47 -0.46
CA GLY A 35 -10.11 14.11 -1.77
C GLY A 35 -9.41 13.29 -2.85
N LEU A 36 -9.26 13.84 -4.06
CA LEU A 36 -8.68 13.11 -5.21
C LEU A 36 -7.18 12.80 -5.05
N LEU A 37 -6.41 13.69 -4.42
CA LEU A 37 -4.94 13.61 -4.37
C LEU A 37 -4.40 12.30 -3.74
N PRO A 38 -4.94 11.80 -2.61
CA PRO A 38 -4.51 10.52 -2.05
C PRO A 38 -4.80 9.31 -2.96
N TYR A 39 -5.87 9.34 -3.76
CA TYR A 39 -6.13 8.27 -4.74
C TYR A 39 -5.07 8.26 -5.85
N LEU A 40 -4.66 9.45 -6.30
CA LEU A 40 -3.55 9.58 -7.26
C LEU A 40 -2.24 9.08 -6.65
N ALA A 41 -1.98 9.35 -5.38
CA ALA A 41 -0.80 8.84 -4.69
C ALA A 41 -0.78 7.30 -4.66
N VAL A 42 -1.94 6.66 -4.44
CA VAL A 42 -2.06 5.19 -4.48
C VAL A 42 -1.81 4.65 -5.90
N LEU A 43 -2.34 5.31 -6.93
CA LEU A 43 -2.21 4.89 -8.33
C LEU A 43 -0.77 4.98 -8.86
N PHE A 44 -0.07 6.09 -8.56
CA PHE A 44 1.27 6.33 -9.09
C PHE A 44 2.40 5.77 -8.20
N LEU A 45 2.13 5.55 -6.91
CA LEU A 45 3.12 5.04 -5.94
C LEU A 45 2.60 3.74 -5.30
N PRO A 46 2.67 2.59 -5.99
CA PRO A 46 1.95 1.36 -5.61
C PRO A 46 2.34 0.77 -4.25
N VAL A 47 3.49 1.16 -3.70
CA VAL A 47 3.94 0.75 -2.36
C VAL A 47 3.97 1.94 -1.40
N VAL A 48 4.67 3.01 -1.77
CA VAL A 48 4.87 4.19 -0.89
C VAL A 48 3.55 4.93 -0.64
N GLY A 49 2.69 5.07 -1.64
CA GLY A 49 1.39 5.74 -1.52
C GLY A 49 0.46 5.05 -0.51
N PRO A 50 0.13 3.76 -0.72
CA PRO A 50 -0.65 2.98 0.24
C PRO A 50 -0.04 2.96 1.65
N LEU A 51 1.28 2.77 1.78
CA LEU A 51 1.96 2.81 3.09
C LEU A 51 1.77 4.16 3.78
N GLY A 52 1.98 5.27 3.06
CA GLY A 52 1.83 6.61 3.61
C GLY A 52 0.41 6.89 4.12
N ILE A 53 -0.61 6.40 3.42
CA ILE A 53 -2.01 6.53 3.83
C ILE A 53 -2.30 5.71 5.08
N VAL A 54 -1.85 4.46 5.12
CA VAL A 54 -2.06 3.57 6.27
C VAL A 54 -1.37 4.12 7.51
N LEU A 55 -0.08 4.43 7.40
CA LEU A 55 0.71 4.99 8.50
C LEU A 55 0.16 6.34 8.95
N GLY A 56 -0.15 7.23 8.01
CA GLY A 56 -0.75 8.53 8.33
C GLY A 56 -2.10 8.40 9.04
N ASN A 57 -2.90 7.37 8.73
CA ASN A 57 -4.14 7.11 9.46
C ASN A 57 -3.89 6.56 10.87
N LEU A 58 -2.88 5.72 11.07
CA LEU A 58 -2.51 5.19 12.40
C LEU A 58 -1.94 6.29 13.31
N SER A 59 -1.26 7.27 12.74
CA SER A 59 -0.66 8.40 13.48
C SER A 59 -1.66 9.52 13.83
N LYS A 60 -2.91 9.47 13.35
CA LYS A 60 -3.90 10.48 13.73
C LYS A 60 -4.30 10.31 15.20
N PRO A 61 -4.21 11.36 16.04
CA PRO A 61 -4.77 11.30 17.38
C PRO A 61 -6.28 11.06 17.29
N LYS A 62 -6.80 10.18 18.16
CA LYS A 62 -8.22 9.82 18.22
C LYS A 62 -9.09 11.00 18.63
#